data_AF-M8BTR7-F1
#
_entry.id   AF-M8BTR7-F1
#
_cell.length_a   1.000
_cell.length_b   1.000
_cell.length_c   1.000
_cell.angle_alpha   90.00
_cell.angle_beta   90.00
_cell.angle_gamma   90.00
#
_symmetry.space_group_name_H-M   'P 1'
#
loop_
_entity.id
_entity.type
_entity.pdbx_description
1 polymer ?
#
loop_
_entity_poly.entity_id
_entity_poly.type
_entity_poly.pdbx_seq_one_letter_code
_entity_poly.pdbx_strand_id
1 'polypeptide(L)'
;MSPLGSLNGVKMLAMRQYFESLTPTLHNQVNLVSPAISLAFLHDPYVMDAALLASSQINILPVNNSTSDEADMGSHWLVMVLYRPINSAPRLVHHDSSEGRINNAVVERLASSIRCVLPPFQASVIEHASTPLQDNGADCAVFVMAIANYVGS
;
A
#
# COMPACT_ATOMS: atom_id res chain seq x y z
N MET A 1 11.78 -23.06 6.12
CA MET A 1 11.23 -22.33 7.28
C MET A 1 9.80 -21.95 6.95
N SER A 2 8.86 -22.05 7.90
CA SER A 2 7.47 -21.67 7.62
C SER A 2 7.39 -20.16 7.35
N PRO A 3 6.60 -19.68 6.37
CA PRO A 3 6.40 -18.24 6.11
C PRO A 3 5.89 -17.45 7.33
N LEU A 4 5.35 -18.14 8.33
CA LEU A 4 4.91 -17.58 9.62
C LEU A 4 6.04 -17.40 10.65
N GLY A 5 7.28 -17.79 10.33
CA GLY A 5 8.41 -17.75 11.25
C GLY A 5 9.17 -16.41 11.28
N SER A 6 8.90 -15.50 10.34
CA SER A 6 9.57 -14.19 10.26
C SER A 6 8.70 -13.06 10.80
N LEU A 7 9.33 -11.99 11.27
CA LEU A 7 8.62 -10.79 11.72
C LEU A 7 7.77 -10.17 10.60
N ASN A 8 8.23 -10.24 9.34
CA ASN A 8 7.46 -9.74 8.20
C ASN A 8 6.24 -10.60 7.91
N GLY A 9 6.35 -11.93 8.00
CA GLY A 9 5.21 -12.83 7.87
C GLY A 9 4.13 -12.57 8.93
N VAL A 10 4.55 -12.34 10.18
CA VAL A 10 3.64 -11.97 11.28
C VAL A 10 2.97 -10.62 11.02
N LYS A 11 3.73 -9.59 10.61
CA LYS A 11 3.17 -8.27 10.24
C LYS A 11 2.18 -8.37 9.09
N MET A 12 2.52 -9.13 8.04
CA MET A 12 1.67 -9.36 6.87
C MET A 12 0.34 -10.01 7.26
N LEU A 13 0.38 -11.06 8.11
CA LEU A 13 -0.82 -11.72 8.61
C LEU A 13 -1.67 -10.78 9.47
N ALA A 14 -1.04 -10.02 10.37
CA ALA A 14 -1.74 -9.06 11.23
C ALA A 14 -2.45 -7.96 10.42
N MET A 15 -1.76 -7.36 9.44
CA MET A 15 -2.37 -6.35 8.55
C MET A 15 -3.52 -6.95 7.74
N ARG A 16 -3.36 -8.18 7.22
CA ARG A 16 -4.44 -8.87 6.49
C ARG A 16 -5.68 -9.05 7.38
N GLN A 17 -5.51 -9.61 8.58
CA GLN A 17 -6.63 -9.84 9.51
C GLN A 17 -7.30 -8.53 9.92
N TYR A 18 -6.50 -7.49 10.18
CA TYR A 18 -7.02 -6.17 10.49
C TYR A 18 -7.83 -5.59 9.31
N PHE A 19 -7.31 -5.64 8.08
CA PHE A 19 -8.01 -5.16 6.89
C PHE A 19 -9.32 -5.91 6.65
N GLU A 20 -9.33 -7.24 6.82
CA GLU A 20 -10.54 -8.05 6.73
C GLU A 20 -11.58 -7.61 7.78
N SER A 21 -11.16 -7.32 9.02
CA SER A 21 -12.06 -6.81 10.06
C SER A 21 -12.52 -5.36 9.87
N LEU A 22 -11.70 -4.54 9.21
CA LEU A 22 -11.96 -3.11 8.99
C LEU A 22 -12.89 -2.89 7.79
N THR A 23 -12.78 -3.73 6.74
CA THR A 23 -13.53 -3.59 5.49
C THR A 23 -15.04 -3.33 5.67
N PRO A 24 -15.77 -4.03 6.57
CA PRO A 24 -17.20 -3.80 6.76
C PRO A 24 -17.56 -2.42 7.32
N THR A 25 -16.60 -1.68 7.89
CA THR A 25 -16.84 -0.37 8.51
C THR A 25 -16.45 0.80 7.60
N LEU A 26 -15.86 0.53 6.43
CA LEU A 26 -15.40 1.57 5.51
C LEU A 26 -16.51 2.07 4.59
N HIS A 27 -16.29 3.24 4.00
CA HIS A 27 -17.14 3.71 2.91
C HIS A 27 -17.14 2.71 1.74
N ASN A 28 -18.29 2.52 1.08
CA ASN A 28 -18.48 1.59 -0.05
C ASN A 28 -17.55 1.80 -1.27
N GLN A 29 -16.76 2.88 -1.26
CA GLN A 29 -15.87 3.28 -2.35
C GLN A 29 -14.39 3.10 -2.00
N VAL A 30 -14.09 2.48 -0.85
CA VAL A 30 -12.75 2.18 -0.36
C VAL A 30 -12.48 0.69 -0.51
N ASN A 31 -11.34 0.37 -1.10
CA ASN A 31 -10.81 -0.99 -1.21
C ASN A 31 -9.49 -1.10 -0.45
N LEU A 32 -9.44 -2.02 0.50
CA LEU A 32 -8.20 -2.39 1.19
C LEU A 32 -7.55 -3.55 0.43
N VAL A 33 -6.43 -3.28 -0.23
CA VAL A 33 -5.72 -4.31 -0.98
C VAL A 33 -4.90 -5.15 0.01
N SER A 34 -5.02 -6.49 -0.09
CA SER A 34 -4.23 -7.41 0.73
C SER A 34 -2.72 -7.13 0.58
N PRO A 35 -1.92 -7.21 1.67
CA PRO A 35 -0.46 -7.11 1.61
C PRO A 35 0.19 -8.04 0.58
N ALA A 36 -0.30 -9.26 0.42
CA ALA A 36 0.24 -10.21 -0.55
C ALA A 36 -0.02 -9.77 -2.00
N ILE A 37 -1.20 -9.21 -2.27
CA ILE A 37 -1.56 -8.70 -3.60
C ILE A 37 -0.74 -7.45 -3.92
N SER A 38 -0.60 -6.54 -2.95
CA SER A 38 0.22 -5.33 -3.10
C SER A 38 1.69 -5.65 -3.36
N LEU A 39 2.22 -6.69 -2.71
CA LEU A 39 3.57 -7.19 -2.99
C LEU A 39 3.66 -7.75 -4.41
N ALA A 40 2.69 -8.56 -4.86
CA ALA A 40 2.68 -9.06 -6.23
C ALA A 40 2.68 -7.93 -7.27
N PHE A 41 1.89 -6.87 -7.05
CA PHE A 41 1.83 -5.68 -7.91
C PHE A 41 3.14 -4.90 -7.99
N LEU A 42 3.94 -4.94 -6.92
CA LEU A 42 5.24 -4.28 -6.85
C LEU A 42 6.29 -4.98 -7.74
N HIS A 43 6.17 -6.30 -7.90
CA HIS A 43 7.14 -7.14 -8.60
C HIS A 43 6.75 -7.47 -10.03
N ASP A 44 5.46 -7.56 -10.31
CA ASP A 44 4.94 -7.75 -11.66
C ASP A 44 3.73 -6.81 -11.92
N PRO A 45 3.87 -5.80 -12.81
CA PRO A 45 2.75 -4.94 -13.17
C PRO A 45 1.62 -5.70 -13.87
N TYR A 46 1.90 -6.81 -14.57
CA TYR A 46 0.90 -7.52 -15.38
C TYR A 46 -0.06 -8.37 -14.55
N VAL A 47 0.29 -8.70 -13.30
CA VAL A 47 -0.65 -9.33 -12.36
C VAL A 47 -1.57 -8.32 -11.67
N MET A 48 -1.40 -7.02 -11.95
CA MET A 48 -2.26 -5.98 -11.40
C MET A 48 -3.68 -6.10 -11.94
N ASP A 49 -4.62 -6.41 -11.05
CA ASP A 49 -6.04 -6.45 -11.38
C ASP A 49 -6.60 -5.03 -11.55
N ALA A 50 -6.50 -4.51 -12.77
CA ALA A 50 -6.98 -3.19 -13.11
C ALA A 50 -8.49 -3.03 -12.88
N ALA A 51 -9.28 -4.10 -13.04
CA ALA A 51 -10.72 -4.06 -12.83
C ALA A 51 -11.05 -3.92 -11.33
N LEU A 52 -10.35 -4.67 -10.47
CA LEU A 52 -10.45 -4.52 -9.01
C LEU A 52 -10.13 -3.08 -8.59
N LEU A 53 -9.01 -2.53 -9.04
CA LEU A 53 -8.60 -1.16 -8.67
C LEU A 53 -9.54 -0.08 -9.26
N ALA A 54 -10.11 -0.31 -10.44
CA ALA A 54 -11.08 0.58 -11.07
C ALA A 54 -12.48 0.53 -10.43
N SER A 55 -12.79 -0.51 -9.65
CA SER A 55 -14.09 -0.62 -8.97
C SER A 55 -14.28 0.37 -7.81
N SER A 56 -13.18 0.91 -7.25
CA SER A 56 -13.19 1.71 -6.02
C SER A 56 -12.51 3.07 -6.19
N GLN A 57 -13.08 4.13 -5.63
CA GLN A 57 -12.49 5.48 -5.72
C GLN A 57 -11.20 5.59 -4.92
N ILE A 58 -11.08 4.86 -3.82
CA ILE A 58 -9.91 4.84 -2.96
C ILE A 58 -9.43 3.39 -2.91
N ASN A 59 -8.19 3.14 -3.33
CA ASN A 59 -7.52 1.86 -3.06
C ASN A 59 -6.34 2.13 -2.13
N ILE A 60 -6.26 1.36 -1.03
CA ILE A 60 -5.20 1.48 -0.02
C ILE A 60 -4.33 0.24 -0.13
N LEU A 61 -3.08 0.42 -0.57
CA LEU A 61 -2.11 -0.64 -0.80
C LEU A 61 -1.01 -0.56 0.27
N PRO A 62 -0.91 -1.55 1.17
CA PRO A 62 0.23 -1.70 2.05
C PRO A 62 1.41 -2.26 1.24
N VAL A 63 2.54 -1.57 1.26
CA VAL A 63 3.71 -1.89 0.43
C VAL A 63 4.88 -2.23 1.34
N ASN A 64 5.50 -3.36 1.08
CA ASN A 64 6.78 -3.72 1.71
C ASN A 64 7.92 -3.28 0.80
N ASN A 65 9.03 -2.81 1.37
CA ASN A 65 10.19 -2.35 0.61
C ASN A 65 11.10 -3.49 0.08
N SER A 66 10.61 -4.72 0.04
CA SER A 66 11.35 -5.87 -0.47
C SER A 66 11.89 -5.66 -1.88
N THR A 67 13.08 -6.22 -2.10
CA THR A 67 13.67 -6.37 -3.43
C THR A 67 13.35 -7.71 -4.07
N SER A 68 12.70 -8.63 -3.36
CA SER A 68 12.25 -9.94 -3.87
C SER A 68 10.80 -10.24 -3.48
N ASP A 69 10.20 -11.17 -4.22
CA ASP A 69 8.83 -11.63 -4.02
C ASP A 69 8.71 -12.52 -2.76
N GLU A 70 9.82 -12.79 -2.07
CA GLU A 70 9.85 -13.58 -0.84
C GLU A 70 9.34 -12.75 0.35
N ALA A 71 8.39 -13.31 1.10
CA ALA A 71 7.72 -12.64 2.23
C ALA A 71 8.65 -12.19 3.37
N ASP A 72 9.88 -12.71 3.41
CA ASP A 72 10.86 -12.44 4.46
C ASP A 72 11.84 -11.32 4.10
N MET A 73 11.91 -10.93 2.83
CA MET A 73 12.79 -9.86 2.38
C MET A 73 12.06 -8.52 2.49
N GLY A 74 12.79 -7.48 2.90
CA GLY A 74 12.24 -6.16 3.22
C GLY A 74 12.29 -5.81 4.71
N SER A 75 12.46 -4.54 5.02
CA SER A 75 12.67 -4.03 6.38
C SER A 75 11.56 -3.12 6.85
N HIS A 76 10.73 -2.62 5.94
CA HIS A 76 9.78 -1.55 6.23
C HIS A 76 8.47 -1.69 5.45
N TRP A 77 7.40 -1.18 6.05
CA TRP A 77 6.06 -1.15 5.47
C TRP A 77 5.59 0.30 5.35
N LEU A 78 4.99 0.63 4.21
CA LEU A 78 4.45 1.95 3.88
C LEU A 78 3.07 1.82 3.23
N VAL A 79 2.38 2.92 2.96
CA VAL A 79 1.07 2.92 2.29
C VAL A 79 1.13 3.73 0.99
N MET A 80 0.60 3.14 -0.08
CA MET A 80 0.24 3.85 -1.30
C MET A 80 -1.28 3.93 -1.41
N VAL A 81 -1.82 5.14 -1.52
CA VAL A 81 -3.24 5.39 -1.75
C VAL A 81 -3.44 5.83 -3.19
N LEU A 82 -4.27 5.08 -3.93
CA LEU A 82 -4.76 5.49 -5.25
C LEU A 82 -6.11 6.16 -5.03
N TYR A 83 -6.14 7.48 -5.17
CA TYR A 83 -7.36 8.24 -5.05
C TYR A 83 -7.84 8.73 -6.42
N ARG A 84 -9.04 8.30 -6.82
CA ARG A 84 -9.67 8.63 -8.09
C ARG A 84 -11.02 9.32 -7.82
N PRO A 85 -11.01 10.64 -7.60
CA PRO A 85 -12.23 11.42 -7.48
C PRO A 85 -12.97 11.50 -8.81
N ILE A 86 -14.29 11.73 -8.78
CA ILE A 86 -15.13 11.85 -9.98
C ILE A 86 -14.77 13.08 -10.81
N ASN A 87 -14.47 14.20 -10.14
CA ASN A 87 -14.37 15.53 -10.76
C ASN A 87 -12.96 16.15 -10.66
N SER A 88 -11.92 15.34 -10.44
CA SER A 88 -10.54 15.85 -10.32
C SER A 88 -9.52 14.82 -10.82
N ALA A 89 -8.28 15.26 -11.01
CA ALA A 89 -7.20 14.37 -11.42
C ALA A 89 -6.95 13.26 -10.38
N PRO A 90 -6.71 12.01 -10.80
CA PRO A 90 -6.31 10.94 -9.90
C PRO A 90 -4.97 11.22 -9.23
N ARG A 91 -4.83 10.83 -7.97
CA ARG A 91 -3.68 11.12 -7.11
C ARG A 91 -3.07 9.83 -6.57
N LEU A 92 -1.75 9.77 -6.57
CA LEU A 92 -0.97 8.73 -5.91
C LEU A 92 -0.42 9.32 -4.61
N VAL A 93 -0.98 8.95 -3.47
CA VAL A 93 -0.59 9.51 -2.17
C VAL A 93 0.21 8.48 -1.39
N HIS A 94 1.43 8.83 -1.04
CA HIS A 94 2.37 7.98 -0.32
C HIS A 94 2.46 8.42 1.14
N HIS A 95 2.21 7.47 2.05
CA HIS A 95 2.44 7.63 3.48
C HIS A 95 3.55 6.72 3.96
N ASP A 96 4.50 7.29 4.72
CA ASP A 96 5.64 6.58 5.27
C ASP A 96 5.90 7.10 6.69
N SER A 97 5.92 6.19 7.66
CA SER A 97 6.24 6.51 9.06
C SER A 97 7.75 6.55 9.32
N SER A 98 8.60 6.17 8.37
CA SER A 98 10.05 6.30 8.50
C SER A 98 10.54 7.71 8.19
N GLU A 99 11.61 8.11 8.86
CA GLU A 99 12.28 9.37 8.56
C GLU A 99 13.06 9.28 7.24
N GLY A 100 13.01 10.36 6.46
CA GLY A 100 13.76 10.49 5.22
C GLY A 100 13.01 9.95 3.99
N ARG A 101 13.77 9.60 2.95
CA ARG A 101 13.27 9.18 1.63
C ARG A 101 13.80 7.80 1.22
N ILE A 102 14.08 6.96 2.20
CA ILE A 102 14.76 5.66 2.01
C ILE A 102 13.92 4.72 1.12
N ASN A 103 12.59 4.83 1.17
CA ASN A 103 11.68 3.97 0.40
C ASN A 103 11.24 4.54 -0.96
N ASN A 104 11.79 5.69 -1.39
CA ASN A 104 11.35 6.35 -2.63
C ASN A 104 11.48 5.46 -3.88
N ALA A 105 12.52 4.62 -3.95
CA ALA A 105 12.71 3.73 -5.10
C ALA A 105 11.58 2.69 -5.23
N VAL A 106 11.11 2.15 -4.11
CA VAL A 106 10.00 1.18 -4.08
C VAL A 106 8.68 1.85 -4.45
N VAL A 107 8.46 3.06 -3.93
CA VAL A 107 7.27 3.87 -4.22
C VAL A 107 7.22 4.24 -5.70
N GLU A 108 8.34 4.65 -6.29
CA GLU A 108 8.44 4.97 -7.71
C GLU A 108 8.24 3.73 -8.61
N ARG A 109 8.76 2.57 -8.19
CA ARG A 109 8.54 1.30 -8.89
C ARG A 109 7.06 0.95 -8.95
N LEU A 110 6.38 0.97 -7.80
CA LEU A 110 4.94 0.70 -7.75
C LEU A 110 4.13 1.74 -8.53
N ALA A 111 4.47 3.04 -8.41
CA ALA A 111 3.81 4.09 -9.17
C ALA A 111 3.98 3.91 -10.69
N SER A 112 5.16 3.48 -11.13
CA SER A 112 5.41 3.15 -12.54
C SER A 112 4.54 1.98 -13.02
N SER A 113 4.42 0.92 -12.21
CA SER A 113 3.49 -0.19 -12.49
C SER A 113 2.04 0.30 -12.62
N ILE A 114 1.58 1.12 -11.67
CA ILE A 114 0.24 1.71 -11.67
C ILE A 114 0.00 2.55 -12.92
N ARG A 115 0.92 3.44 -13.28
CA ARG A 115 0.81 4.30 -14.48
C ARG A 115 0.75 3.48 -15.77
N CYS A 116 1.43 2.34 -15.81
CA CYS A 116 1.46 1.45 -16.96
C CYS A 116 0.11 0.76 -17.19
N VAL A 117 -0.55 0.32 -16.12
CA VAL A 117 -1.75 -0.55 -16.22
C VAL A 117 -3.06 0.17 -15.93
N LEU A 118 -3.02 1.34 -15.30
CA LEU A 118 -4.20 2.16 -14.99
C LEU A 118 -4.13 3.50 -15.73
N PRO A 119 -4.75 3.60 -16.94
CA PRO A 119 -4.75 4.83 -17.74
C PRO A 119 -5.16 6.11 -16.99
N PRO A 120 -6.14 6.09 -16.05
CA PRO A 120 -6.48 7.30 -15.27
C PRO A 120 -5.30 7.88 -14.48
N PHE A 121 -4.34 7.05 -14.09
CA PHE A 121 -3.18 7.45 -13.29
C PHE A 121 -1.93 7.75 -14.13
N GLN A 122 -1.99 7.66 -15.46
CA GLN A 122 -0.81 7.77 -16.34
C GLN A 122 0.02 9.04 -16.10
N ALA A 123 -0.65 10.17 -15.83
CA ALA A 123 -0.02 11.46 -15.56
C ALA A 123 0.11 11.80 -14.06
N SER A 124 -0.31 10.90 -13.16
CA SER A 124 -0.30 11.14 -11.72
C SER A 124 1.12 11.16 -11.17
N VAL A 125 1.44 12.21 -10.41
CA VAL A 125 2.67 12.31 -9.63
C VAL A 125 2.47 11.69 -8.24
N ILE A 126 3.56 11.27 -7.61
CA ILE A 126 3.53 10.81 -6.21
C ILE A 126 3.48 12.03 -5.30
N GLU A 127 2.49 12.05 -4.42
CA GLU A 127 2.35 13.04 -3.38
C GLU A 127 2.78 12.43 -2.04
N HIS A 128 3.80 13.03 -1.41
CA HIS A 128 4.25 12.58 -0.09
C HIS A 128 3.38 13.22 0.99
N ALA A 129 2.56 12.43 1.66
CA ALA A 129 1.70 12.90 2.74
C ALA A 129 2.50 13.15 4.02
N SER A 130 2.12 14.19 4.76
CA SER A 130 2.61 14.44 6.12
C SER A 130 2.12 13.34 7.06
N THR A 131 2.97 12.33 7.26
CA THR A 131 2.67 11.15 8.09
C THR A 131 3.43 11.26 9.40
N PRO A 132 2.81 11.00 10.57
CA PRO A 132 3.54 10.98 11.82
C PRO A 132 4.63 9.90 11.77
N LEU A 133 5.79 10.21 12.34
CA LEU A 133 6.94 9.32 12.31
C LEU A 133 6.86 8.30 13.45
N GLN A 134 7.27 7.06 13.18
CA GLN A 134 7.49 6.08 14.23
C GLN A 134 8.76 6.43 15.02
N ASP A 135 8.74 6.20 16.33
CA ASP A 135 9.87 6.43 17.22
C ASP A 135 10.75 5.18 17.43
N ASN A 136 10.37 4.06 16.81
CA ASN A 136 11.04 2.77 16.89
C ASN A 136 11.17 2.12 15.51
N GLY A 137 11.84 0.97 15.40
CA GLY A 137 12.03 0.26 14.12
C GLY A 137 10.93 -0.76 13.75
N ALA A 138 9.88 -0.91 14.55
CA ALA A 138 8.96 -2.04 14.46
C ALA A 138 7.53 -1.67 14.07
N ASP A 139 7.09 -0.46 14.38
CA ASP A 139 5.68 -0.05 14.32
C ASP A 139 5.16 0.31 12.92
N CYS A 140 5.97 0.25 11.87
CA CYS A 140 5.55 0.57 10.51
C CYS A 140 4.24 -0.11 10.08
N ALA A 141 4.02 -1.37 10.47
CA ALA A 141 2.77 -2.08 10.20
C ALA A 141 1.56 -1.53 11.01
N VAL A 142 1.78 -1.03 12.22
CA VAL A 142 0.75 -0.35 13.02
C VAL A 142 0.36 0.97 12.35
N PHE A 143 1.34 1.74 11.86
CA PHE A 143 1.08 2.96 11.10
C PHE A 143 0.31 2.69 9.83
N VAL A 144 0.66 1.64 9.07
CA VAL A 144 -0.11 1.19 7.90
C VAL A 144 -1.57 0.95 8.25
N MET A 145 -1.85 0.22 9.34
CA MET A 145 -3.21 -0.05 9.80
C MET A 145 -3.94 1.23 10.23
N ALA A 146 -3.28 2.12 10.97
CA ALA A 146 -3.85 3.40 11.40
C ALA A 146 -4.18 4.32 10.21
N ILE A 147 -3.31 4.39 9.20
CA ILE A 147 -3.54 5.14 7.96
C ILE A 147 -4.70 4.55 7.18
N ALA A 148 -4.77 3.21 7.06
CA ALA A 148 -5.87 2.55 6.37
C ALA A 148 -7.23 2.86 7.02
N ASN A 149 -7.28 2.86 8.35
CA ASN A 149 -8.47 3.27 9.08
C ASN A 149 -8.80 4.76 8.85
N TYR A 150 -7.82 5.66 9.03
CA TYR A 150 -8.01 7.10 8.88
C TYR A 150 -8.46 7.51 7.46
N VAL A 151 -7.91 6.90 6.42
CA VAL A 151 -8.26 7.19 5.03
C VAL A 151 -9.58 6.51 4.62
N GLY A 152 -9.89 5.36 5.21
CA GLY A 152 -11.06 4.57 4.84
C GLY A 152 -12.36 4.95 5.55
N SER A 153 -12.28 5.63 6.70
CA SER A 153 -13.42 6.13 7.48
C SER A 153 -13.83 7.55 7.10
#